data_AF-J3GIP2-F1
#
_entry.id   AF-J3GIP2-F1
#
_cell.length_a   1.000
_cell.length_b   1.000
_cell.length_c   1.000
_cell.angle_alpha   90.00
_cell.angle_beta   90.00
_cell.angle_gamma   90.00
#
_symmetry.space_group_name_H-M   'P 1'
#
loop_
_entity.id
_entity.type
_entity.pdbx_description
1 polymer ?
#
loop_
_entity_poly.entity_id
_entity_poly.type
_entity_poly.pdbx_seq_one_letter_code
_entity_poly.pdbx_strand_id
1 'polypeptide(L)'
;MSRSLLLLTLLGCTGVMADSGVSSVNNATLQDSGAQYRGNFNVNQAAGDQQQQANVRAIAIGTQAGATTSVQQKITSPANPSMDATATIGGL
;
A
#
# COMPACT_ATOMS: atom_id res chain seq x y z
N MET A 1 25.82 4.81 47.14
CA MET A 1 26.01 4.21 45.80
C MET A 1 24.73 3.61 45.18
N SER A 2 23.68 3.26 45.93
CA SER A 2 22.48 2.62 45.33
C SER A 2 21.49 3.55 44.63
N ARG A 3 21.39 4.83 45.04
CA ARG A 3 20.46 5.79 44.42
C ARG A 3 20.81 6.13 42.96
N SER A 4 22.10 6.26 42.67
CA SER A 4 22.59 6.54 41.32
C SER A 4 22.37 5.35 40.37
N LEU A 5 22.48 4.11 40.87
CA LEU A 5 22.19 2.91 40.09
C LEU A 5 20.69 2.80 39.75
N LEU A 6 19.80 3.15 40.68
CA LEU A 6 18.35 3.15 40.44
C LEU A 6 17.94 4.14 39.35
N LEU A 7 18.54 5.34 39.35
CA LEU A 7 18.33 6.34 38.30
C LEU A 7 18.80 5.83 36.95
N LEU A 8 19.97 5.18 36.88
CA LEU A 8 20.50 4.64 35.63
C LEU A 8 19.63 3.52 35.05
N THR A 9 19.07 2.65 35.89
CA THR A 9 18.11 1.62 35.44
C THR A 9 16.77 2.21 34.98
N LEU A 10 16.31 3.31 35.60
CA LEU A 10 15.04 3.93 35.24
C LEU A 10 15.12 4.65 33.89
N LEU A 11 16.26 5.29 33.59
CA LEU A 11 16.49 5.94 32.30
C LEU A 11 16.91 4.95 31.18
N GLY A 12 17.52 3.81 31.53
CA GLY A 12 17.95 2.79 30.58
C GLY A 12 16.82 1.97 29.94
N CYS A 13 15.60 2.02 30.50
CA CYS A 13 14.42 1.34 29.96
C CYS A 13 13.69 2.12 28.86
N THR A 14 14.20 3.29 28.47
CA THR A 14 13.67 4.03 27.32
C THR A 14 14.15 3.36 26.03
N GLY A 15 13.39 2.37 25.57
CA GLY A 15 13.53 1.89 24.20
C GLY A 15 13.33 3.09 23.28
N VAL A 16 14.34 3.40 22.47
CA VAL A 16 14.17 4.31 21.33
C VAL A 16 13.13 3.66 20.43
N MET A 17 11.87 4.08 20.59
CA MET A 17 10.90 4.03 19.50
C MET A 17 11.39 5.08 18.53
N ALA A 18 12.32 4.69 17.65
CA ALA A 18 12.54 5.44 16.45
C ALA A 18 11.20 5.45 15.73
N ASP A 19 10.41 6.52 15.91
CA ASP A 19 9.51 6.93 14.86
C ASP A 19 10.45 7.18 13.69
N SER A 20 10.52 6.19 12.81
CA SER A 20 11.32 6.21 11.61
C SER A 20 10.81 7.39 10.78
N GLY A 21 11.34 8.58 11.03
CA GLY A 21 11.05 9.79 10.27
C GLY A 21 11.13 9.40 8.81
N VAL A 22 9.94 9.30 8.21
CA VAL A 22 9.73 8.44 7.03
C VAL A 22 10.56 9.00 5.88
N SER A 23 11.65 8.32 5.58
CA SER A 23 12.15 8.16 4.23
C SER A 23 11.90 6.70 3.84
N SER A 24 10.66 6.25 4.01
CA SER A 24 10.26 4.96 3.44
C SER A 24 10.14 5.18 1.94
N VAL A 25 11.14 4.72 1.18
CA VAL A 25 11.06 4.64 -0.27
C VAL A 25 9.92 3.68 -0.58
N ASN A 26 8.78 4.22 -0.99
CA ASN A 26 7.60 3.45 -1.31
C ASN A 26 7.56 3.29 -2.82
N ASN A 27 8.26 2.27 -3.32
CA ASN A 27 8.37 2.01 -4.75
C ASN A 27 7.60 0.75 -5.13
N ALA A 28 6.69 0.87 -6.07
CA ALA A 28 6.11 -0.27 -6.76
C ALA A 28 6.63 -0.26 -8.20
N THR A 29 7.23 -1.36 -8.64
CA THR A 29 7.65 -1.56 -10.02
C THR A 29 6.99 -2.81 -10.57
N LEU A 30 6.42 -2.69 -11.76
CA LEU A 30 5.87 -3.82 -12.51
C LEU A 30 6.59 -3.88 -13.84
N GLN A 31 7.27 -5.00 -14.06
CA GLN A 31 8.00 -5.31 -15.27
C GLN A 31 7.38 -6.56 -15.88
N ASP A 32 7.13 -6.55 -17.19
CA ASP A 32 6.59 -7.68 -17.97
C ASP A 32 5.27 -8.25 -17.43
N SER A 33 4.52 -7.44 -16.69
CA SER A 33 3.27 -7.83 -16.06
C SER A 33 2.19 -7.91 -17.13
N GLY A 34 1.99 -9.11 -17.66
CA GLY A 34 1.05 -9.39 -18.76
C GLY A 34 1.72 -9.94 -20.02
N ALA A 35 3.04 -10.13 -20.02
CA ALA A 35 3.76 -10.69 -21.16
C ALA A 35 3.17 -12.06 -21.55
N GLN A 36 2.80 -12.19 -22.84
CA GLN A 36 2.19 -13.39 -23.43
C GLN A 36 0.84 -13.83 -22.84
N TYR A 37 0.19 -13.01 -22.02
CA TYR A 37 -1.07 -13.39 -21.40
C TYR A 37 -2.24 -13.41 -22.40
N ARG A 38 -3.07 -14.45 -22.34
CA ARG A 38 -4.30 -14.58 -23.14
C ARG A 38 -5.48 -14.85 -22.21
N GLY A 39 -6.49 -14.01 -22.27
CA GLY A 39 -7.64 -14.08 -21.37
C GLY A 39 -7.92 -12.71 -20.76
N ASN A 40 -8.38 -12.68 -19.50
CA ASN A 40 -8.63 -11.42 -18.81
C ASN A 40 -7.58 -11.07 -17.77
N PHE A 41 -6.78 -10.04 -18.07
CA PHE A 41 -5.68 -9.58 -17.23
C PHE A 41 -6.09 -8.32 -16.46
N ASN A 42 -5.62 -8.17 -15.23
CA ASN A 42 -5.76 -6.93 -14.49
C ASN A 42 -4.63 -6.75 -13.48
N VAL A 43 -4.14 -5.53 -13.33
CA VAL A 43 -3.01 -5.17 -12.47
C VAL A 43 -3.32 -3.88 -11.75
N ASN A 44 -3.15 -3.90 -10.42
CA ASN A 44 -3.23 -2.73 -9.56
C ASN A 44 -1.83 -2.41 -9.04
N GLN A 45 -1.32 -1.24 -9.42
CA GLN A 45 -0.02 -0.77 -8.97
C GLN A 45 -0.19 0.36 -7.99
N ALA A 46 0.38 0.19 -6.82
CA ALA A 46 0.16 1.05 -5.66
C ALA A 46 1.51 1.33 -4.99
N ALA A 47 1.94 2.58 -4.98
CA ALA A 47 3.07 3.06 -4.20
C ALA A 47 2.65 4.27 -3.37
N GLY A 48 2.62 4.13 -2.06
CA GLY A 48 2.13 5.16 -1.14
C GLY A 48 1.41 4.56 0.07
N ASP A 49 1.02 5.39 1.03
CA ASP A 49 0.00 5.05 2.02
C ASP A 49 -1.39 5.41 1.49
N GLN A 50 -2.43 4.79 2.08
CA GLN A 50 -3.82 5.17 1.82
C GLN A 50 -4.28 4.98 0.37
N GLN A 51 -3.87 3.87 -0.25
CA GLN A 51 -4.29 3.54 -1.61
C GLN A 51 -5.46 2.57 -1.62
N GLN A 52 -6.55 2.96 -2.27
CA GLN A 52 -7.69 2.11 -2.53
C GLN A 52 -7.80 1.90 -4.03
N GLN A 53 -7.60 0.66 -4.47
CA GLN A 53 -7.80 0.26 -5.87
C GLN A 53 -8.83 -0.85 -5.90
N ALA A 54 -9.97 -0.60 -6.55
CA ALA A 54 -11.00 -1.61 -6.74
C ALA A 54 -10.93 -2.14 -8.18
N ASN A 55 -10.79 -3.45 -8.29
CA ASN A 55 -10.91 -4.17 -9.55
C ASN A 55 -12.26 -4.83 -9.61
N VAL A 56 -13.15 -4.29 -10.45
CA VAL A 56 -14.53 -4.77 -10.53
C VAL A 56 -14.83 -5.20 -11.95
N ARG A 57 -15.30 -6.44 -12.08
CA ARG A 57 -15.69 -7.03 -13.35
C ARG A 57 -17.06 -7.70 -13.20
N ALA A 58 -18.04 -7.21 -13.93
CA ALA A 58 -19.36 -7.80 -14.06
C ALA A 58 -19.45 -8.50 -15.43
N ILE A 59 -19.77 -9.80 -15.45
CA ILE A 59 -19.90 -10.56 -16.70
C ILE A 59 -21.21 -11.34 -16.65
N ALA A 60 -22.06 -11.14 -17.65
CA ALA A 60 -23.27 -11.91 -17.86
C ALA A 60 -23.21 -12.56 -19.25
N ILE A 61 -23.44 -13.87 -19.34
CA ILE A 61 -23.40 -14.63 -20.60
C ILE A 61 -24.69 -15.45 -20.70
N GLY A 62 -25.40 -15.36 -21.84
CA GLY A 62 -26.64 -16.09 -22.11
C GLY A 62 -27.87 -15.18 -22.26
N THR A 63 -28.98 -15.77 -22.69
CA THR A 63 -30.26 -15.07 -22.86
C THR A 63 -30.82 -14.69 -21.48
N GLN A 64 -31.29 -13.44 -21.32
CA GLN A 64 -31.74 -12.87 -20.03
C GLN A 64 -30.64 -12.73 -18.95
N ALA A 65 -29.35 -12.79 -19.31
CA ALA A 65 -28.28 -12.59 -18.34
C ALA A 65 -28.08 -11.09 -18.01
N GLY A 66 -27.99 -10.77 -16.73
CA GLY A 66 -27.66 -9.43 -16.23
C GLY A 66 -26.56 -9.48 -15.18
N ALA A 67 -25.63 -8.53 -15.23
CA ALA A 67 -24.59 -8.38 -14.22
C ALA A 67 -24.41 -6.89 -13.90
N THR A 68 -24.55 -6.53 -12.63
CA THR A 68 -24.44 -5.15 -12.16
C THR A 68 -23.51 -5.10 -10.98
N THR A 69 -22.66 -4.08 -10.94
CA THR A 69 -21.76 -3.82 -9.81
C THR A 69 -21.96 -2.40 -9.31
N SER A 70 -21.98 -2.23 -7.99
CA SER A 70 -21.92 -0.93 -7.33
C SER A 70 -20.71 -0.91 -6.42
N VAL A 71 -19.86 0.10 -6.58
CA VAL A 71 -18.56 0.19 -5.91
C VAL A 71 -18.45 1.57 -5.29
N GLN A 72 -18.27 1.62 -3.98
CA GLN A 72 -18.00 2.86 -3.26
C GLN A 72 -16.65 2.72 -2.55
N GLN A 73 -15.70 3.56 -2.95
CA GLN A 73 -14.38 3.64 -2.35
C GLN A 73 -14.25 4.98 -1.65
N LYS A 74 -13.71 4.97 -0.43
CA LYS A 74 -13.54 6.16 0.39
C LYS A 74 -12.27 6.05 1.23
N ILE A 75 -11.38 7.00 1.04
CA ILE A 75 -10.25 7.29 1.94
C ILE A 75 -10.58 8.58 2.67
N THR A 76 -10.40 8.60 3.99
CA THR A 76 -10.68 9.77 4.84
C THR A 76 -9.47 10.30 5.57
N SER A 77 -8.34 9.63 5.43
CA SER A 77 -7.06 10.06 5.96
C SER A 77 -6.35 10.99 4.97
N PRO A 78 -5.54 11.96 5.44
CA PRO A 78 -4.72 12.81 4.59
C PRO A 78 -3.42 12.10 4.21
N ALA A 79 -3.01 12.20 2.93
CA ALA A 79 -1.76 11.63 2.42
C ALA A 79 -0.54 12.08 3.24
N ASN A 80 0.45 11.19 3.44
CA ASN A 80 1.69 11.55 4.12
C ASN A 80 2.65 12.29 3.16
N PRO A 81 2.90 13.61 3.35
CA PRO A 81 3.73 14.40 2.45
C PRO A 81 5.23 14.12 2.58
N SER A 82 5.66 13.46 3.66
CA SER A 82 7.07 13.08 3.87
C SER A 82 7.46 11.79 3.13
N MET A 83 6.50 11.15 2.46
CA MET A 83 6.72 9.88 1.77
C MET A 83 7.18 10.10 0.32
N ASP A 84 8.27 9.43 -0.06
CA ASP A 84 8.75 9.37 -1.44
C ASP A 84 8.13 8.15 -2.14
N ALA A 85 6.96 8.37 -2.74
CA ALA A 85 6.15 7.34 -3.38
C ALA A 85 6.32 7.38 -4.91
N THR A 86 6.75 6.27 -5.51
CA THR A 86 6.95 6.13 -6.96
C THR A 86 6.30 4.84 -7.49
N ALA A 87 5.54 4.94 -8.57
CA ALA A 87 5.00 3.80 -9.30
C ALA A 87 5.46 3.83 -10.77
N THR A 88 6.01 2.72 -11.28
CA THR A 88 6.46 2.59 -12.69
C THR A 88 6.00 1.27 -13.31
N ILE A 89 5.40 1.35 -14.52
CA ILE A 89 5.11 0.19 -15.39
C ILE A 89 6.12 0.19 -16.54
N GLY A 90 6.87 -0.91 -16.72
CA GLY A 90 7.85 -1.08 -17.79
C GLY A 90 7.71 -2.40 -18.56
N GLY A 91 8.10 -2.40 -19.84
CA GLY A 91 8.14 -3.58 -20.72
C GLY A 91 6.79 -4.16 -21.13
N LEU A 92 6.15 -3.55 -22.14
CA LEU A 92 5.05 -4.18 -22.88
C LEU A 92 5.57 -5.11 -23.98
#